data_AF-R6B2P1-F1
#
_entry.id   AF-R6B2P1-F1
#
_cell.length_a   1.000
_cell.length_b   1.000
_cell.length_c   1.000
_cell.angle_alpha   90.00
_cell.angle_beta   90.00
_cell.angle_gamma   90.00
#
_symmetry.space_group_name_H-M   'P 1'
#
loop_
_entity.id
_entity.type
_entity.pdbx_description
1 polymer ?
#
loop_
_entity_poly.entity_id
_entity_poly.type
_entity_poly.pdbx_seq_one_letter_code
_entity_poly.pdbx_strand_id
1 'polypeptide(L)'
;MLLENAHCNYPDKLSMLESLPYDVNIFIDADCIAYGDLNKLFDMFKDADDFSCFGRVLPLNDKTGWFEYENLGELKQKVSYVVGLHGGVYYMRKSKRCDAVAETAKALAPRYKEYSFKGNFATPGDEPLIALSMALNDCKPIPHDLRGILCYWEYVGQMRLSITDGVAAVKNTEIRTDLLHWGTRFTITPLYRKQIADLRTLENGGSRTELLLNSMQYRAAETCGQIDRFIKRALNKLKRIFRIK
;
A
#
# COMPACT_ATOMS: atom_id res chain seq x y z
N MET A 1 -22.62 4.82 1.41
CA MET A 1 -21.28 5.19 1.91
C MET A 1 -20.93 4.20 3.01
N LEU A 2 -19.75 3.56 2.97
CA LEU A 2 -19.42 2.47 3.91
C LEU A 2 -19.16 2.94 5.35
N LEU A 3 -18.74 4.20 5.53
CA LEU A 3 -18.59 4.86 6.83
C LEU A 3 -19.26 6.23 6.74
N GLU A 4 -20.19 6.54 7.64
CA GLU A 4 -20.91 7.82 7.62
C GLU A 4 -20.06 9.00 8.13
N ASN A 5 -19.11 8.75 9.04
CA ASN A 5 -18.26 9.76 9.67
C ASN A 5 -16.78 9.36 9.65
N ALA A 6 -16.21 9.16 8.46
CA ALA A 6 -14.80 8.76 8.33
C ALA A 6 -13.85 9.87 8.83
N HIS A 7 -12.86 9.48 9.64
CA HIS A 7 -11.80 10.34 10.16
C HIS A 7 -10.51 10.32 9.32
N CYS A 8 -10.49 9.54 8.24
CA CYS A 8 -9.37 9.27 7.36
C CYS A 8 -8.12 8.72 8.09
N ASN A 9 -8.31 7.75 8.99
CA ASN A 9 -7.24 7.14 9.78
C ASN A 9 -7.30 5.60 9.81
N TYR A 10 -6.31 4.95 10.45
CA TYR A 10 -6.24 3.49 10.48
C TYR A 10 -7.48 2.82 11.16
N PRO A 11 -8.12 3.37 12.22
CA PRO A 11 -9.37 2.84 12.75
C PRO A 11 -10.51 2.79 11.74
N ASP A 12 -10.60 3.77 10.84
CA ASP A 12 -11.61 3.74 9.77
C ASP A 12 -11.37 2.54 8.86
N LYS A 13 -10.11 2.31 8.47
CA LYS A 13 -9.73 1.15 7.64
C LYS A 13 -10.10 -0.17 8.33
N LEU A 14 -9.83 -0.32 9.63
CA LEU A 14 -10.27 -1.48 10.40
C LEU A 14 -11.80 -1.60 10.48
N SER A 15 -12.51 -0.48 10.57
CA SER A 15 -13.98 -0.47 10.61
C SER A 15 -14.62 -0.81 9.28
N MET A 16 -13.97 -0.48 8.16
CA MET A 16 -14.42 -0.92 6.84
C MET A 16 -14.42 -2.45 6.69
N LEU A 17 -13.53 -3.17 7.38
CA LEU A 17 -13.43 -4.63 7.31
C LEU A 17 -14.66 -5.35 7.88
N GLU A 18 -15.46 -4.67 8.72
CA GLU A 18 -16.70 -5.24 9.30
C GLU A 18 -17.93 -5.05 8.40
N SER A 19 -17.87 -4.08 7.49
CA SER A 19 -19.01 -3.70 6.65
C SER A 19 -18.74 -4.09 5.21
N LEU A 20 -18.78 -5.39 4.95
CA LEU A 20 -18.58 -5.94 3.62
C LEU A 20 -19.86 -5.78 2.77
N PRO A 21 -19.84 -5.04 1.65
CA PRO A 21 -21.03 -4.86 0.81
C PRO A 21 -21.42 -6.13 0.03
N TYR A 22 -20.46 -6.97 -0.34
CA TYR A 22 -20.66 -8.16 -1.17
C TYR A 22 -20.21 -9.44 -0.47
N ASP A 23 -20.48 -10.61 -1.06
CA ASP A 23 -20.01 -11.90 -0.54
C ASP A 23 -18.49 -12.05 -0.65
N VAL A 24 -17.90 -11.44 -1.69
CA VAL A 24 -16.46 -11.38 -1.94
C VAL A 24 -16.10 -9.93 -2.23
N ASN A 25 -15.08 -9.43 -1.56
CA ASN A 25 -14.69 -8.02 -1.56
C ASN A 25 -13.18 -7.90 -1.73
N ILE A 26 -12.76 -6.87 -2.44
CA ILE A 26 -11.37 -6.46 -2.50
C ILE A 26 -11.30 -5.01 -2.03
N PHE A 27 -10.55 -4.79 -0.96
CA PHE A 27 -10.13 -3.47 -0.53
C PHE A 27 -8.84 -3.10 -1.26
N ILE A 28 -8.73 -1.84 -1.70
CA ILE A 28 -7.55 -1.26 -2.33
C ILE A 28 -7.26 0.08 -1.67
N ASP A 29 -6.01 0.32 -1.28
CA ASP A 29 -5.61 1.61 -0.70
C ASP A 29 -5.82 2.77 -1.69
N ALA A 30 -6.26 3.92 -1.17
CA ALA A 30 -6.61 5.09 -1.97
C ALA A 30 -5.41 5.76 -2.66
N ASP A 31 -4.18 5.40 -2.29
CA ASP A 31 -2.94 5.82 -2.94
C ASP A 31 -2.44 4.78 -3.96
N CYS A 32 -3.32 3.92 -4.46
CA CYS A 32 -3.08 3.07 -5.62
C CYS A 32 -3.64 3.69 -6.92
N ILE A 33 -3.01 3.37 -8.06
CA ILE A 33 -3.55 3.64 -9.40
C ILE A 33 -3.59 2.32 -10.18
N ALA A 34 -4.75 2.00 -10.76
CA ALA A 34 -4.95 0.87 -11.64
C ALA A 34 -4.51 1.22 -13.07
N TYR A 35 -3.61 0.42 -13.65
CA TYR A 35 -3.16 0.53 -15.04
C TYR A 35 -3.70 -0.61 -15.92
N GLY A 36 -4.27 -1.64 -15.30
CA GLY A 36 -4.84 -2.79 -15.99
C GLY A 36 -6.15 -3.27 -15.36
N ASP A 37 -6.62 -4.41 -15.84
CA ASP A 37 -7.86 -5.04 -15.37
C ASP A 37 -7.68 -5.67 -13.99
N LEU A 38 -8.40 -5.13 -13.00
CA LEU A 38 -8.37 -5.58 -11.61
C LEU A 38 -9.20 -6.84 -11.35
N ASN A 39 -10.03 -7.31 -12.29
CA ASN A 39 -10.77 -8.56 -12.12
C ASN A 39 -9.84 -9.74 -11.84
N LYS A 40 -8.61 -9.70 -12.37
CA LYS A 40 -7.58 -10.71 -12.12
C LYS A 40 -7.21 -10.89 -10.66
N LEU A 41 -7.43 -9.88 -9.81
CA LEU A 41 -7.21 -10.03 -8.38
C LEU A 41 -8.13 -11.12 -7.81
N PHE A 42 -9.39 -11.21 -8.25
CA PHE A 42 -10.29 -12.28 -7.82
C PHE A 42 -9.76 -13.66 -8.25
N ASP A 43 -9.17 -13.78 -9.44
CA ASP A 43 -8.55 -15.03 -9.90
C ASP A 43 -7.32 -15.39 -9.07
N MET A 44 -6.49 -14.40 -8.70
CA MET A 44 -5.30 -14.60 -7.86
C MET A 44 -5.67 -15.07 -6.45
N PHE A 45 -6.78 -14.57 -5.90
CA PHE A 45 -7.27 -14.90 -4.56
C PHE A 45 -8.28 -16.07 -4.53
N LYS A 46 -8.55 -16.73 -5.67
CA LYS A 46 -9.63 -17.72 -5.77
C LYS A 46 -9.55 -18.85 -4.73
N ASP A 47 -8.32 -19.29 -4.42
CA ASP A 47 -8.00 -20.39 -3.49
C ASP A 47 -7.47 -19.87 -2.14
N ALA A 48 -7.57 -18.56 -1.89
CA ALA A 48 -7.11 -17.96 -0.64
C ALA A 48 -8.10 -18.18 0.51
N ASP A 49 -7.62 -17.96 1.74
CA ASP A 49 -8.47 -17.95 2.94
C ASP A 49 -9.52 -16.83 2.89
N ASP A 50 -10.52 -16.92 3.76
CA ASP A 50 -11.63 -15.97 3.84
C ASP A 50 -11.20 -14.52 4.13
N PHE A 51 -10.03 -14.33 4.74
CA PHE A 51 -9.34 -13.05 4.78
C PHE A 51 -7.92 -13.28 4.27
N SER A 52 -7.50 -12.56 3.24
CA SER A 52 -6.16 -12.71 2.67
C SER A 52 -5.63 -11.41 2.09
N CYS A 53 -4.35 -11.44 1.71
CA CYS A 53 -3.62 -10.34 1.11
C CYS A 53 -2.38 -10.88 0.42
N PHE A 54 -1.65 -10.02 -0.30
CA PHE A 54 -0.33 -10.39 -0.78
C PHE A 54 0.69 -10.32 0.35
N GLY A 55 1.53 -11.35 0.46
CA GLY A 55 2.48 -11.43 1.56
C GLY A 55 3.23 -12.75 1.62
N ARG A 56 3.62 -13.11 2.84
CA ARG A 56 4.43 -14.28 3.18
C ARG A 56 4.00 -14.84 4.53
N VAL A 57 3.91 -16.16 4.60
CA VAL A 57 3.89 -16.92 5.85
C VAL A 57 5.34 -17.18 6.25
N LEU A 58 5.74 -16.75 7.44
CA LEU A 58 7.13 -16.74 7.89
C LEU A 58 7.29 -17.60 9.15
N PRO A 59 8.48 -18.22 9.36
CA PRO A 59 8.79 -18.92 10.60
C PRO A 59 8.66 -18.03 11.85
N LEU A 60 8.39 -18.61 13.02
CA LEU A 60 8.21 -17.87 14.28
C LEU A 60 9.42 -17.02 14.69
N ASN A 61 10.63 -17.45 14.32
CA ASN A 61 11.87 -16.73 14.61
C ASN A 61 12.20 -15.64 13.58
N ASP A 62 11.39 -15.46 12.54
CA ASP A 62 11.62 -14.48 11.49
C ASP A 62 11.52 -13.03 12.03
N LYS A 63 12.44 -12.18 11.56
CA LYS A 63 12.57 -10.79 11.99
C LYS A 63 12.16 -9.78 10.91
N THR A 64 11.47 -10.22 9.86
CA THR A 64 11.06 -9.38 8.72
C THR A 64 9.54 -9.25 8.59
N GLY A 65 8.75 -10.03 9.33
CA GLY A 65 7.29 -9.84 9.43
C GLY A 65 6.89 -8.65 10.32
N TRP A 66 5.59 -8.42 10.45
CA TRP A 66 5.08 -7.21 11.12
C TRP A 66 5.09 -7.23 12.65
N PHE A 67 5.22 -8.42 13.23
CA PHE A 67 5.37 -8.63 14.67
C PHE A 67 6.49 -9.62 14.93
N GLU A 68 7.02 -9.60 16.15
CA GLU A 68 7.96 -10.63 16.60
C GLU A 68 7.27 -11.55 17.58
N TYR A 69 7.44 -12.86 17.37
CA TYR A 69 6.85 -13.88 18.24
C TYR A 69 7.18 -13.65 19.72
N GLU A 70 8.39 -13.16 20.03
CA GLU A 70 8.83 -12.95 21.41
C GLU A 70 8.04 -11.89 22.17
N ASN A 71 7.44 -10.93 21.46
CA ASN A 71 6.70 -9.82 22.05
C ASN A 71 5.21 -10.12 22.24
N LEU A 72 4.74 -11.32 21.89
CA LEU A 72 3.31 -11.64 21.88
C LEU A 72 2.72 -11.97 23.27
N GLY A 73 3.55 -12.13 24.30
CA GLY A 73 3.10 -12.46 25.66
C GLY A 73 2.20 -13.70 25.69
N GLU A 74 0.99 -13.55 26.19
CA GLU A 74 -0.03 -14.61 26.29
C GLU A 74 -0.49 -15.15 24.93
N LEU A 75 -0.35 -14.37 23.85
CA LEU A 75 -0.82 -14.75 22.52
C LEU A 75 0.12 -15.73 21.81
N LYS A 76 1.35 -15.93 22.31
CA LYS A 76 2.34 -16.85 21.74
C LYS A 76 1.76 -18.23 21.44
N GLN A 77 1.02 -18.80 22.39
CA GLN A 77 0.47 -20.16 22.27
C GLN A 77 -0.63 -20.30 21.20
N LYS A 78 -1.13 -19.18 20.67
CA LYS A 78 -2.18 -19.14 19.65
C LYS A 78 -1.64 -18.85 18.24
N VAL A 79 -0.34 -18.59 18.11
CA VAL A 79 0.29 -18.19 16.84
C VAL A 79 1.30 -19.25 16.42
N SER A 80 1.14 -19.78 15.20
CA SER A 80 2.02 -20.80 14.62
C SER A 80 2.94 -20.27 13.51
N TYR A 81 2.76 -19.02 13.09
CA TYR A 81 3.59 -18.37 12.07
C TYR A 81 3.57 -16.84 12.23
N VAL A 82 4.58 -16.18 11.64
CA VAL A 82 4.63 -14.72 11.51
C VAL A 82 4.08 -14.33 10.13
N VAL A 83 3.36 -13.21 10.06
CA VAL A 83 2.81 -12.68 8.81
C VAL A 83 3.61 -11.45 8.36
N GLY A 84 4.14 -11.52 7.15
CA GLY A 84 4.59 -10.34 6.41
C GLY A 84 3.58 -10.04 5.32
N LEU A 85 2.85 -8.93 5.40
CA LEU A 85 1.81 -8.56 4.44
C LEU A 85 2.07 -7.23 3.75
N HIS A 86 1.38 -7.02 2.64
CA HIS A 86 1.29 -5.74 1.94
C HIS A 86 -0.14 -5.20 2.05
N GLY A 87 -0.31 -4.11 2.80
CA GLY A 87 -1.61 -3.55 3.19
C GLY A 87 -2.39 -2.80 2.10
N GLY A 88 -1.80 -2.65 0.92
CA GLY A 88 -2.44 -1.99 -0.22
C GLY A 88 -3.60 -2.78 -0.84
N VAL A 89 -3.72 -4.09 -0.58
CA VAL A 89 -4.82 -4.95 -1.04
C VAL A 89 -5.21 -5.94 0.05
N TYR A 90 -6.51 -5.99 0.37
CA TYR A 90 -7.09 -7.06 1.18
C TYR A 90 -8.22 -7.74 0.43
N TYR A 91 -8.19 -9.07 0.41
CA TYR A 91 -9.26 -9.92 -0.09
C TYR A 91 -10.08 -10.43 1.08
N MET A 92 -11.41 -10.32 0.98
CA MET A 92 -12.33 -10.67 2.06
C MET A 92 -13.56 -11.40 1.52
N ARG A 93 -13.80 -12.61 2.01
CA ARG A 93 -15.02 -13.37 1.82
C ARG A 93 -15.87 -13.29 3.09
N LYS A 94 -17.14 -12.89 2.95
CA LYS A 94 -18.08 -12.86 4.07
C LYS A 94 -18.15 -14.23 4.75
N SER A 95 -17.70 -14.27 5.99
CA SER A 95 -17.61 -15.48 6.79
C SER A 95 -17.32 -15.10 8.24
N LYS A 96 -17.64 -16.01 9.17
CA LYS A 96 -17.28 -15.84 10.60
C LYS A 96 -15.77 -15.68 10.81
N ARG A 97 -14.95 -16.27 9.94
CA ARG A 97 -13.48 -16.18 10.05
C ARG A 97 -12.99 -14.80 9.62
N CYS A 98 -13.53 -14.24 8.54
CA CYS A 98 -13.26 -12.87 8.13
C CYS A 98 -13.69 -11.87 9.22
N ASP A 99 -14.88 -12.04 9.79
CA ASP A 99 -15.38 -11.21 10.89
C ASP A 99 -14.43 -11.26 12.09
N ALA A 100 -13.98 -12.47 12.48
CA ALA A 100 -13.05 -12.66 13.58
C ALA A 100 -11.69 -11.97 13.35
N VAL A 101 -11.21 -11.88 12.10
CA VAL A 101 -10.00 -11.12 11.77
C VAL A 101 -10.22 -9.62 12.00
N ALA A 102 -11.36 -9.06 11.56
CA ALA A 102 -11.68 -7.65 11.77
C ALA A 102 -11.82 -7.31 13.27
N GLU A 103 -12.59 -8.12 14.00
CA GLU A 103 -12.82 -7.96 15.44
C GLU A 103 -11.51 -8.05 16.24
N THR A 104 -10.68 -9.04 15.93
CA THR A 104 -9.40 -9.25 16.62
C THR A 104 -8.44 -8.07 16.33
N ALA A 105 -8.36 -7.58 15.10
CA ALA A 105 -7.51 -6.44 14.76
C ALA A 105 -7.91 -5.18 15.55
N LYS A 106 -9.22 -4.93 15.71
CA LYS A 106 -9.71 -3.83 16.55
C LYS A 106 -9.43 -4.04 18.03
N ALA A 107 -9.63 -5.24 18.56
CA ALA A 107 -9.37 -5.57 19.95
C ALA A 107 -7.88 -5.41 20.32
N LEU A 108 -6.98 -5.62 19.35
CA LEU A 108 -5.54 -5.42 19.50
C LEU A 108 -5.14 -3.92 19.49
N ALA A 109 -5.92 -3.04 18.86
CA ALA A 109 -5.54 -1.64 18.66
C ALA A 109 -5.29 -0.86 19.97
N PRO A 110 -6.12 -0.97 21.03
CA PRO A 110 -5.83 -0.34 22.33
C PRO A 110 -4.55 -0.86 22.99
N ARG A 111 -4.16 -2.10 22.67
CA ARG A 111 -3.00 -2.82 23.21
C ARG A 111 -1.76 -2.73 22.30
N TYR A 112 -1.79 -1.89 21.26
CA TYR A 112 -0.75 -1.86 20.22
C TYR A 112 0.69 -1.79 20.75
N LYS A 113 0.92 -1.00 21.80
CA LYS A 113 2.25 -0.83 22.41
C LYS A 113 2.78 -2.08 23.10
N GLU A 114 1.90 -2.97 23.56
CA GLU A 114 2.29 -4.19 24.28
C GLU A 114 3.06 -5.15 23.37
N TYR A 115 2.71 -5.20 22.08
CA TYR A 115 3.25 -6.17 21.13
C TYR A 115 4.52 -5.69 20.41
N SER A 116 4.95 -4.45 20.66
CA SER A 116 6.15 -3.87 20.04
C SER A 116 6.20 -4.12 18.52
N PHE A 117 5.08 -3.83 17.83
CA PHE A 117 4.95 -4.02 16.39
C PHE A 117 6.05 -3.30 15.60
N LYS A 118 6.40 -3.87 14.45
CA LYS A 118 7.40 -3.27 13.55
C LYS A 118 6.81 -2.13 12.72
N GLY A 119 7.70 -1.24 12.33
CA GLY A 119 7.40 -0.06 11.54
C GLY A 119 7.66 1.21 12.34
N ASN A 120 8.22 2.22 11.67
CA ASN A 120 8.50 3.52 12.29
C ASN A 120 7.26 4.41 12.16
N PHE A 121 6.19 4.04 12.85
CA PHE A 121 4.92 4.76 12.79
C PHE A 121 4.81 5.78 13.93
N ALA A 122 4.37 7.01 13.61
CA ALA A 122 4.10 8.04 14.63
C ALA A 122 2.86 7.70 15.48
N THR A 123 1.94 6.92 14.93
CA THR A 123 0.73 6.37 15.54
C THR A 123 0.65 4.88 15.21
N PRO A 124 -0.17 4.06 15.88
CA PRO A 124 -0.42 2.70 15.44
C PRO A 124 -0.74 2.59 13.94
N GLY A 125 -0.23 1.54 13.28
CA GLY A 125 -0.58 1.21 11.89
C GLY A 125 -1.60 0.06 11.83
N ASP A 126 -2.35 -0.03 10.74
CA ASP A 126 -3.30 -1.13 10.50
C ASP A 126 -2.58 -2.43 10.15
N GLU A 127 -1.52 -2.39 9.33
CA GLU A 127 -0.85 -3.59 8.82
C GLU A 127 -0.38 -4.55 9.94
N PRO A 128 0.25 -4.07 11.04
CA PRO A 128 0.68 -4.99 12.10
C PRO A 128 -0.49 -5.60 12.89
N LEU A 129 -1.57 -4.84 13.07
CA LEU A 129 -2.79 -5.31 13.72
C LEU A 129 -3.46 -6.40 12.89
N ILE A 130 -3.58 -6.17 11.58
CA ILE A 130 -4.14 -7.13 10.63
C ILE A 130 -3.25 -8.37 10.53
N ALA A 131 -1.93 -8.21 10.46
CA ALA A 131 -0.98 -9.32 10.39
C ALA A 131 -1.08 -10.25 11.61
N LEU A 132 -1.11 -9.70 12.82
CA LEU A 132 -1.27 -10.51 14.03
C LEU A 132 -2.68 -11.13 14.10
N SER A 133 -3.71 -10.37 13.72
CA SER A 133 -5.07 -10.87 13.67
C SER A 133 -5.25 -12.06 12.72
N MET A 134 -4.66 -11.98 11.52
CA MET A 134 -4.63 -13.07 10.56
C MET A 134 -3.98 -14.33 11.16
N ALA A 135 -2.83 -14.19 11.81
CA ALA A 135 -2.12 -15.30 12.43
C ALA A 135 -2.92 -15.97 13.58
N LEU A 136 -3.66 -15.17 14.36
CA LEU A 136 -4.52 -15.66 15.45
C LEU A 136 -5.77 -16.41 14.96
N ASN A 137 -6.20 -16.16 13.73
CA ASN A 137 -7.41 -16.72 13.13
C ASN A 137 -7.13 -17.75 12.02
N ASP A 138 -5.86 -18.17 11.90
CA ASP A 138 -5.35 -19.07 10.86
C ASP A 138 -5.70 -18.65 9.42
N CYS A 139 -5.62 -17.34 9.13
CA CYS A 139 -5.75 -16.78 7.79
C CYS A 139 -4.37 -16.46 7.20
N LYS A 140 -4.08 -16.93 5.99
CA LYS A 140 -2.76 -16.80 5.37
C LYS A 140 -2.78 -15.81 4.20
N PRO A 141 -1.71 -15.00 4.05
CA PRO A 141 -1.50 -14.27 2.81
C PRO A 141 -1.16 -15.25 1.68
N ILE A 142 -1.49 -14.89 0.44
CA ILE A 142 -0.94 -15.54 -0.74
C ILE A 142 0.44 -14.94 -1.08
N PRO A 143 1.33 -15.68 -1.77
CA PRO A 143 2.60 -15.14 -2.22
C PRO A 143 2.44 -13.86 -3.04
N HIS A 144 3.37 -12.92 -2.89
CA HIS A 144 3.34 -11.67 -3.64
C HIS A 144 3.42 -11.92 -5.15
N ASP A 145 2.50 -11.31 -5.90
CA ASP A 145 2.49 -11.31 -7.36
C ASP A 145 2.62 -9.87 -7.86
N LEU A 146 3.78 -9.54 -8.47
CA LEU A 146 4.08 -8.21 -8.98
C LEU A 146 3.12 -7.74 -10.07
N ARG A 147 2.42 -8.68 -10.73
CA ARG A 147 1.36 -8.36 -11.68
C ARG A 147 0.11 -7.85 -10.98
N GLY A 148 -0.22 -8.41 -9.82
CA GLY A 148 -1.38 -8.04 -9.03
C GLY A 148 -1.22 -6.72 -8.29
N ILE A 149 -0.03 -6.47 -7.72
CA ILE A 149 0.30 -5.19 -7.08
C ILE A 149 1.81 -4.98 -7.03
N LEU A 150 2.26 -3.73 -7.16
CA LEU A 150 3.67 -3.37 -7.00
C LEU A 150 3.84 -2.08 -6.20
N CYS A 151 4.82 -2.06 -5.31
CA CYS A 151 5.18 -0.89 -4.49
C CYS A 151 6.05 0.09 -5.29
N TYR A 152 5.56 1.30 -5.56
CA TYR A 152 6.33 2.31 -6.30
C TYR A 152 7.68 2.64 -5.67
N TRP A 153 7.75 2.57 -4.33
CA TRP A 153 8.94 2.95 -3.58
C TRP A 153 10.16 2.04 -3.83
N GLU A 154 9.93 0.81 -4.25
CA GLU A 154 10.99 -0.16 -4.58
C GLU A 154 11.64 0.18 -5.93
N TYR A 155 10.93 0.94 -6.79
CA TYR A 155 11.30 1.20 -8.18
C TYR A 155 11.31 2.70 -8.52
N VAL A 156 11.56 3.57 -7.54
CA VAL A 156 11.58 5.03 -7.74
C VAL A 156 12.57 5.40 -8.85
N GLY A 157 12.07 6.14 -9.85
CA GLY A 157 12.86 6.55 -11.03
C GLY A 157 13.04 5.45 -12.10
N GLN A 158 12.72 4.21 -11.76
CA GLN A 158 12.85 3.04 -12.63
C GLN A 158 11.53 2.65 -13.30
N MET A 159 10.41 3.25 -12.92
CA MET A 159 9.11 2.97 -13.54
C MET A 159 8.90 3.72 -14.87
N ARG A 160 8.28 3.05 -15.84
CA ARG A 160 7.63 3.62 -17.02
C ARG A 160 6.11 3.56 -16.78
N LEU A 161 5.49 4.73 -16.66
CA LEU A 161 4.08 4.88 -16.30
C LEU A 161 3.33 5.68 -17.37
N SER A 162 2.24 5.12 -17.86
CA SER A 162 1.31 5.77 -18.79
C SER A 162 -0.09 5.23 -18.54
N ILE A 163 -0.93 6.02 -17.86
CA ILE A 163 -2.34 5.65 -17.64
C ILE A 163 -3.14 5.58 -18.95
N THR A 164 -2.77 6.40 -19.93
CA THR A 164 -3.43 6.44 -21.26
C THR A 164 -3.20 5.15 -22.05
N ASP A 165 -2.04 4.52 -21.86
CA ASP A 165 -1.66 3.29 -22.56
C ASP A 165 -1.88 2.03 -21.70
N GLY A 166 -2.38 2.18 -20.47
CA GLY A 166 -2.50 1.06 -19.52
C GLY A 166 -1.14 0.43 -19.15
N VAL A 167 -0.11 1.26 -18.97
CA VAL A 167 1.27 0.79 -18.72
C VAL A 167 1.74 1.22 -17.34
N ALA A 168 2.00 0.24 -16.47
CA ALA A 168 2.93 0.37 -15.36
C ALA A 168 3.96 -0.76 -15.43
N ALA A 169 5.22 -0.41 -15.72
CA ALA A 169 6.29 -1.37 -15.92
C ALA A 169 7.62 -0.85 -15.38
N VAL A 170 8.48 -1.76 -14.91
CA VAL A 170 9.86 -1.41 -14.55
C VAL A 170 10.71 -1.36 -15.81
N LYS A 171 11.43 -0.25 -16.03
CA LYS A 171 12.29 -0.02 -17.21
C LYS A 171 13.33 -1.14 -17.32
N ASN A 172 13.56 -1.59 -18.56
CA ASN A 172 14.58 -2.61 -18.89
C ASN A 172 14.36 -3.97 -18.18
N THR A 173 13.12 -4.29 -17.82
CA THR A 173 12.76 -5.59 -17.26
C THR A 173 11.42 -6.06 -17.85
N GLU A 174 11.05 -7.30 -17.57
CA GLU A 174 9.73 -7.85 -17.91
C GLU A 174 8.66 -7.56 -16.84
N ILE A 175 9.03 -6.92 -15.72
CA ILE A 175 8.12 -6.67 -14.60
C ILE A 175 7.08 -5.62 -15.00
N ARG A 176 5.81 -6.02 -14.93
CA ARG A 176 4.63 -5.18 -15.17
C ARG A 176 3.61 -5.41 -14.07
N THR A 177 2.85 -4.37 -13.75
CA THR A 177 1.79 -4.44 -12.74
C THR A 177 0.49 -3.86 -13.30
N ASP A 178 -0.63 -4.46 -12.91
CA ASP A 178 -1.97 -3.95 -13.21
C ASP A 178 -2.41 -2.92 -12.13
N LEU A 179 -1.78 -2.93 -10.94
CA LEU A 179 -2.06 -2.01 -9.83
C LEU A 179 -0.76 -1.50 -9.19
N LEU A 180 -0.52 -0.20 -9.25
CA LEU A 180 0.64 0.41 -8.62
C LEU A 180 0.25 1.05 -7.29
N HIS A 181 0.79 0.54 -6.19
CA HIS A 181 0.69 1.15 -4.87
C HIS A 181 1.76 2.23 -4.72
N TRP A 182 1.34 3.49 -4.73
CA TRP A 182 2.29 4.59 -4.66
C TRP A 182 2.82 4.80 -3.25
N GLY A 183 1.98 4.56 -2.24
CA GLY A 183 2.22 5.00 -0.88
C GLY A 183 2.09 6.53 -0.77
N THR A 184 1.45 6.97 0.30
CA THR A 184 1.00 8.35 0.49
C THR A 184 2.12 9.39 0.30
N ARG A 185 3.35 9.06 0.69
CA ARG A 185 4.52 9.95 0.50
C ARG A 185 4.82 10.30 -0.97
N PHE A 186 4.41 9.46 -1.92
CA PHE A 186 4.68 9.67 -3.34
C PHE A 186 3.49 10.30 -4.10
N THR A 187 2.32 10.41 -3.47
CA THR A 187 1.14 11.04 -4.10
C THR A 187 1.31 12.56 -4.30
N ILE A 188 2.24 13.16 -3.56
CA ILE A 188 2.60 14.58 -3.72
C ILE A 188 3.58 14.83 -4.87
N THR A 189 4.14 13.79 -5.48
CA THR A 189 5.15 13.94 -6.53
C THR A 189 4.56 14.48 -7.83
N PRO A 190 5.33 15.24 -8.63
CA PRO A 190 4.88 15.66 -9.96
C PRO A 190 4.45 14.48 -10.85
N LEU A 191 5.13 13.33 -10.73
CA LEU A 191 4.80 12.14 -11.53
C LEU A 191 3.42 11.58 -11.17
N TYR A 192 3.11 11.41 -9.89
CA TYR A 192 1.77 10.99 -9.47
C TYR A 192 0.70 11.95 -9.96
N ARG A 193 0.90 13.26 -9.72
CA ARG A 193 -0.04 14.31 -10.13
C ARG A 193 -0.29 14.32 -11.63
N LYS A 194 0.73 14.03 -12.44
CA LYS A 194 0.58 13.85 -13.88
C LYS A 194 -0.35 12.68 -14.20
N GLN A 195 -0.13 11.50 -13.60
CA GLN A 195 -0.97 10.32 -13.86
C GLN A 195 -2.44 10.58 -13.48
N ILE A 196 -2.69 11.30 -12.38
CA ILE A 196 -4.05 11.71 -11.99
C ILE A 196 -4.64 12.73 -12.97
N ALA A 197 -3.86 13.71 -13.43
CA ALA A 197 -4.33 14.69 -14.41
C ALA A 197 -4.69 14.02 -15.75
N ASP A 198 -3.86 13.07 -16.20
CA ASP A 198 -4.13 12.28 -17.40
C ASP A 198 -5.38 11.41 -17.22
N LEU A 199 -5.55 10.73 -16.08
CA LEU A 199 -6.75 9.96 -15.77
C LEU A 199 -8.01 10.82 -15.83
N ARG A 200 -8.01 11.99 -15.17
CA ARG A 200 -9.13 12.94 -15.22
C ARG A 200 -9.40 13.46 -16.63
N THR A 201 -8.36 13.62 -17.44
CA THR A 201 -8.52 14.03 -18.84
C THR A 201 -9.26 12.94 -19.61
N LEU A 202 -8.90 11.66 -19.42
CA LEU A 202 -9.57 10.53 -20.05
C LEU A 202 -11.03 10.37 -19.59
N GLU A 203 -11.28 10.46 -18.28
CA GLU A 203 -12.64 10.35 -17.71
C GLU A 203 -13.59 11.43 -18.25
N ASN A 204 -13.08 12.63 -18.51
CA ASN A 204 -13.87 13.75 -19.04
C ASN A 204 -13.95 13.76 -20.58
N GLY A 205 -13.44 12.73 -21.28
CA GLY A 205 -13.43 12.69 -22.74
C GLY A 205 -12.49 13.72 -23.38
N GLY A 206 -11.45 14.14 -22.64
CA GLY A 206 -10.49 15.16 -23.04
C GLY A 206 -9.63 14.76 -24.24
N SER A 207 -9.00 15.77 -24.83
CA SER A 207 -8.25 15.67 -26.09
C SER A 207 -6.78 15.30 -25.88
N ARG A 208 -6.12 14.88 -26.98
CA ARG A 208 -4.66 14.69 -27.01
C ARG A 208 -3.90 15.96 -26.64
N THR A 209 -4.45 17.14 -26.94
CA THR A 209 -3.83 18.43 -26.61
C THR A 209 -3.75 18.65 -25.11
N GLU A 210 -4.77 18.24 -24.35
CA GLU A 210 -4.77 18.34 -22.88
C GLU A 210 -3.76 17.36 -22.25
N LEU A 211 -3.66 16.14 -22.77
CA LEU A 211 -2.63 15.17 -22.34
C LEU A 211 -1.20 15.69 -22.60
N LEU A 212 -0.99 16.40 -23.72
CA LEU A 212 0.27 17.08 -24.02
C LEU A 212 0.53 18.21 -23.02
N LEU A 213 -0.49 19.00 -22.69
CA LEU A 213 -0.38 20.07 -21.68
C LEU A 213 0.02 19.50 -20.31
N ASN A 214 -0.62 18.43 -19.85
CA ASN A 214 -0.25 17.73 -18.61
C ASN A 214 1.22 17.28 -18.63
N SER A 215 1.68 16.78 -19.78
CA SER A 215 3.06 16.35 -19.98
C SER A 215 4.05 17.51 -19.95
N MET A 216 3.70 18.67 -20.50
CA MET A 216 4.51 19.89 -20.42
C MET A 216 4.59 20.42 -18.99
N GLN A 217 3.45 20.47 -18.27
CA GLN A 217 3.39 20.87 -16.87
C GLN A 217 4.23 19.95 -15.98
N TYR A 218 4.16 18.64 -16.19
CA TYR A 218 5.00 17.67 -15.51
C TYR A 218 6.50 17.96 -15.73
N ARG A 219 6.93 18.13 -16.98
CA ARG A 219 8.34 18.41 -17.30
C ARG A 219 8.83 19.69 -16.62
N ALA A 220 8.03 20.76 -16.66
CA ALA A 220 8.36 22.00 -15.97
C ALA A 220 8.50 21.79 -14.45
N ALA A 221 7.55 21.11 -13.82
CA ALA A 221 7.60 20.81 -12.38
C ALA A 221 8.79 19.93 -11.99
N GLU A 222 9.13 18.93 -12.83
CA GLU A 222 10.29 18.08 -12.62
C GLU A 222 11.60 18.88 -12.71
N THR A 223 11.75 19.74 -13.73
CA THR A 223 12.92 20.61 -13.91
C THR A 223 13.07 21.57 -12.73
N CYS A 224 12.01 22.26 -12.31
CA CYS A 224 12.05 23.12 -11.12
C CYS A 224 12.47 22.34 -9.87
N GLY A 225 11.90 21.14 -9.66
CA GLY A 225 12.28 20.28 -8.54
C GLY A 225 13.74 19.81 -8.58
N GLN A 226 14.30 19.58 -9.77
CA GLN A 226 15.72 19.24 -9.94
C GLN A 226 16.62 20.43 -9.58
N ILE A 227 16.27 21.63 -10.03
CA ILE A 227 16.97 22.88 -9.70
C ILE A 227 16.95 23.11 -8.19
N ASP A 228 15.79 23.00 -7.54
CA ASP A 228 15.66 23.17 -6.09
C ASP A 228 16.53 22.18 -5.31
N ARG A 229 16.57 20.91 -5.73
CA ARG A 229 17.44 19.89 -5.12
C ARG A 229 18.91 20.22 -5.31
N PHE A 230 19.29 20.72 -6.48
CA PHE A 230 20.66 21.14 -6.76
C PHE A 230 21.06 22.32 -5.86
N ILE A 231 20.23 23.36 -5.76
CA ILE A 231 20.46 24.52 -4.90
C ILE A 231 20.57 24.10 -3.44
N LYS A 232 19.64 23.29 -2.93
CA LYS A 232 19.70 22.77 -1.55
C LYS A 232 20.97 21.97 -1.27
N ARG A 233 21.41 21.13 -2.21
CA ARG A 233 22.68 20.39 -2.09
C ARG A 233 23.88 21.33 -2.06
N ALA A 234 23.92 22.34 -2.92
CA ALA A 234 24.98 23.34 -2.94
C ALA A 234 25.04 24.13 -1.62
N LEU A 235 23.90 24.61 -1.12
CA LEU A 235 23.79 25.30 0.16
C LEU A 235 24.24 24.42 1.34
N ASN A 236 23.81 23.15 1.38
CA ASN A 236 24.24 22.22 2.42
C ASN A 236 25.75 21.94 2.36
N LYS A 237 26.33 21.88 1.17
CA LYS A 237 27.78 21.73 1.00
C LYS A 237 28.53 22.98 1.49
N LEU A 238 28.04 24.18 1.16
CA LEU A 238 28.61 25.44 1.65
C LEU A 238 28.52 25.54 3.17
N LYS A 239 27.36 25.24 3.79
CA LYS A 239 27.21 25.21 5.26
C LYS A 239 28.23 24.28 5.93
N ARG A 240 28.45 23.09 5.36
CA ARG A 240 29.47 22.14 5.85
C ARG A 240 30.89 22.67 5.73
N ILE A 241 31.23 23.33 4.62
CA ILE A 241 32.56 23.91 4.40
C ILE A 241 32.83 25.05 5.38
N PHE A 242 31.85 25.93 5.60
CA PHE A 242 32.00 27.11 6.47
C PHE A 242 31.70 26.84 7.95
N ARG A 243 31.42 25.60 8.36
CA ARG A 243 31.02 25.23 9.75
C ARG A 243 29.90 26.12 10.32
N ILE A 244 29.04 26.64 9.46
CA ILE A 244 27.87 27.41 9.88
C ILE A 244 26.81 26.38 10.29
N LYS A 245 26.50 26.31 11.60
CA LYS A 245 25.40 25.50 12.13
C LYS A 245 24.08 25.92 11.51
#